data_AF-A0A838E0S0-F1
#
_entry.id   AF-A0A838E0S0-F1
#
_cell.length_a   1.000
_cell.length_b   1.000
_cell.length_c   1.000
_cell.angle_alpha   90.00
_cell.angle_beta   90.00
_cell.angle_gamma   90.00
#
_symmetry.space_group_name_H-M   'P 1'
#
loop_
_entity.id
_entity.type
_entity.pdbx_description
1 polymer ?
#
loop_
_entity_poly.entity_id
_entity_poly.type
_entity_poly.pdbx_seq_one_letter_code
_entity_poly.pdbx_strand_id
1 'polypeptide(L)'
;MHTRYTAHTQRLIDAVLNSPGETDATLRQAIETQSAQFSLRASQEGEQIPPAVAAYIKKVALYAYKTTDEDIEALRKAGYGEDAILEMTLSAALGAGMIRLERGLAALKGDADAAQKD
;
A
#
# COMPACT_ATOMS: atom_id res chain seq x y z
N MET A 1 -15.34 10.01 -19.09
CA MET A 1 -14.70 10.66 -17.93
C MET A 1 -13.81 9.74 -17.07
N HIS A 2 -13.94 8.41 -17.15
CA HIS A 2 -13.11 7.46 -16.39
C HIS A 2 -11.63 7.37 -16.85
N THR A 3 -11.36 7.54 -18.15
CA THR A 3 -10.08 7.15 -18.78
C THR A 3 -8.86 7.96 -18.33
N ARG A 4 -9.02 9.25 -18.00
CA ARG A 4 -7.89 10.10 -17.59
C ARG A 4 -7.32 9.67 -16.25
N TYR A 5 -8.19 9.46 -15.25
CA TYR A 5 -7.76 9.09 -13.89
C TYR A 5 -7.14 7.70 -13.87
N THR A 6 -7.69 6.74 -14.63
CA THR A 6 -7.11 5.40 -14.78
C THR A 6 -5.67 5.45 -15.31
N ALA A 7 -5.40 6.29 -16.33
CA ALA A 7 -4.04 6.43 -16.87
C ALA A 7 -3.05 7.11 -15.91
N HIS A 8 -3.52 7.97 -15.00
CA HIS A 8 -2.67 8.53 -13.95
C HIS A 8 -2.39 7.50 -12.85
N THR A 9 -3.41 6.75 -12.42
CA THR A 9 -3.28 5.69 -11.41
C THR A 9 -2.35 4.58 -11.87
N GLN A 10 -2.49 4.11 -13.12
CA GLN A 10 -1.62 3.07 -13.65
C GLN A 10 -0.15 3.52 -13.68
N ARG A 11 0.11 4.75 -14.13
CA ARG A 11 1.47 5.32 -14.12
C ARG A 11 2.05 5.42 -12.72
N LEU A 12 1.25 5.77 -11.72
CA LEU A 12 1.69 5.79 -10.33
C LEU A 12 2.03 4.36 -9.83
N ILE A 13 1.17 3.39 -10.12
CA ILE A 13 1.40 1.98 -9.76
C ILE A 13 2.71 1.49 -10.39
N ASP A 14 2.90 1.73 -11.69
CA ASP A 14 4.12 1.30 -12.40
C ASP A 14 5.37 2.00 -11.86
N ALA A 15 5.28 3.31 -11.56
CA ALA A 15 6.39 4.05 -10.98
C ALA A 15 6.78 3.52 -9.60
N VAL A 16 5.81 3.21 -8.74
CA VAL A 16 6.09 2.74 -7.36
C VAL A 16 6.53 1.28 -7.34
N LEU A 17 5.88 0.40 -8.10
CA LEU A 17 6.12 -1.04 -7.98
C LEU A 17 7.18 -1.56 -8.95
N ASN A 18 7.26 -1.00 -10.16
CA ASN A 18 7.99 -1.64 -11.27
C ASN A 18 9.23 -0.87 -11.76
N SER A 19 9.42 0.39 -11.32
CA SER A 19 10.60 1.17 -11.72
C SER A 19 11.87 0.69 -10.99
N PRO A 20 13.07 0.95 -11.54
CA PRO A 20 14.32 0.71 -10.83
C PRO A 20 14.39 1.51 -9.51
N GLY A 21 14.85 0.88 -8.45
CA GLY A 21 14.96 1.47 -7.10
C GLY A 21 15.99 0.72 -6.24
N GLU A 22 16.18 1.18 -5.00
CA GLU A 22 17.07 0.53 -4.03
C GLU A 22 16.51 -0.83 -3.57
N THR A 23 15.19 -0.92 -3.42
CA THR A 23 14.48 -2.17 -3.12
C THR A 23 14.20 -3.00 -4.36
N ASP A 24 14.09 -4.31 -4.18
CA ASP A 24 13.62 -5.21 -5.24
C ASP A 24 12.12 -4.97 -5.52
N ALA A 25 11.73 -5.03 -6.79
CA ALA A 25 10.33 -4.86 -7.20
C ALA A 25 9.40 -5.89 -6.54
N THR A 26 9.86 -7.12 -6.33
CA THR A 26 9.13 -8.19 -5.63
C THR A 26 8.83 -7.80 -4.20
N LEU A 27 9.80 -7.20 -3.48
CA LEU A 27 9.58 -6.71 -2.12
C LEU A 27 8.52 -5.60 -2.09
N ARG A 28 8.56 -4.66 -3.04
CA ARG A 28 7.56 -3.59 -3.12
C ARG A 28 6.16 -4.12 -3.42
N GLN A 29 6.04 -5.08 -4.32
CA GLN A 29 4.77 -5.76 -4.64
C GLN A 29 4.23 -6.54 -3.43
N ALA A 30 5.10 -7.26 -2.71
CA ALA A 30 4.74 -7.94 -1.48
C ALA A 30 4.21 -6.96 -0.41
N ILE A 31 4.88 -5.83 -0.22
CA ILE A 31 4.48 -4.78 0.74
C ILE A 31 3.13 -4.17 0.36
N GLU A 32 2.93 -3.88 -0.93
CA GLU A 32 1.65 -3.38 -1.46
C GLU A 32 0.52 -4.35 -1.14
N THR A 33 0.70 -5.63 -1.47
CA THR A 33 -0.32 -6.67 -1.27
C THR A 33 -0.62 -6.86 0.22
N GLN A 34 0.40 -6.93 1.07
CA GLN A 34 0.20 -7.07 2.53
C GLN A 34 -0.49 -5.83 3.13
N SER A 35 -0.17 -4.63 2.64
CA SER A 35 -0.78 -3.39 3.12
C SER A 35 -2.25 -3.26 2.72
N ALA A 36 -2.61 -3.77 1.54
CA ALA A 36 -4.01 -3.89 1.12
C ALA A 36 -4.79 -4.84 2.06
N GLN A 37 -4.20 -5.99 2.41
CA GLN A 37 -4.80 -6.97 3.31
C GLN A 37 -5.09 -6.41 4.72
N PHE A 38 -4.19 -5.58 5.28
CA PHE A 38 -4.44 -4.92 6.57
C PHE A 38 -5.72 -4.09 6.56
N SER A 39 -5.99 -3.38 5.46
CA SER A 39 -7.19 -2.55 5.33
C SER A 39 -8.48 -3.38 5.20
N LEU A 40 -8.37 -4.62 4.74
CA LEU A 40 -9.49 -5.57 4.67
C LEU A 40 -9.70 -6.36 5.96
N ARG A 41 -8.82 -6.21 6.97
CA ARG A 41 -8.75 -7.10 8.14
C ARG A 41 -8.66 -8.58 7.73
N ALA A 42 -8.08 -8.85 6.57
CA ALA A 42 -7.86 -10.21 6.10
C ALA A 42 -6.59 -10.76 6.78
N SER A 43 -6.70 -11.93 7.40
CA SER A 43 -5.56 -12.66 7.95
C SER A 43 -5.02 -13.57 6.86
N GLN A 44 -3.97 -13.17 6.16
CA GLN A 44 -3.22 -14.05 5.27
C GLN A 44 -1.72 -13.88 5.54
N GLU A 45 -0.99 -14.99 5.58
CA GLU A 45 0.47 -14.98 5.56
C GLU A 45 0.90 -14.53 4.16
N GLY A 46 1.22 -13.25 4.04
CA GLY A 46 1.87 -12.71 2.85
C GLY A 46 3.27 -13.25 2.68
N GLU A 47 3.82 -13.02 1.48
CA GLU A 47 5.21 -13.25 1.11
C GLU A 47 6.19 -12.76 2.20
N GLN A 48 7.36 -13.40 2.33
CA GLN A 48 8.28 -13.23 3.46
C GLN A 48 8.84 -11.80 3.57
N ILE A 49 8.06 -10.88 4.14
CA ILE A 49 8.49 -9.54 4.50
C ILE A 49 9.21 -9.61 5.85
N PRO A 50 10.44 -9.06 5.96
CA PRO A 50 11.17 -9.04 7.22
C PRO A 50 10.34 -8.42 8.36
N PRO A 51 10.38 -8.97 9.60
CA PRO A 51 9.48 -8.53 10.67
C PRO A 51 9.52 -7.03 10.98
N ALA A 52 10.71 -6.40 10.91
CA ALA A 52 10.86 -4.96 11.11
C ALA A 52 10.12 -4.14 10.04
N VAL A 53 10.21 -4.58 8.78
CA VAL A 53 9.48 -3.97 7.66
C VAL A 53 7.98 -4.19 7.84
N ALA A 54 7.55 -5.42 8.16
CA ALA A 54 6.13 -5.75 8.37
C ALA A 54 5.47 -4.88 9.46
N ALA A 55 6.16 -4.66 10.58
CA ALA A 55 5.67 -3.78 11.65
C ALA A 55 5.54 -2.33 11.19
N TYR A 56 6.54 -1.81 10.47
CA TYR A 56 6.54 -0.47 9.91
C TYR A 56 5.41 -0.26 8.89
N ILE A 57 5.29 -1.13 7.90
CA ILE A 57 4.28 -0.98 6.84
C ILE A 57 2.85 -1.14 7.38
N LYS A 58 2.65 -1.93 8.43
CA LYS A 58 1.36 -2.00 9.15
C LYS A 58 1.03 -0.65 9.79
N LYS A 59 2.02 0.00 10.38
CA LYS A 59 1.88 1.34 10.96
C LYS A 59 1.57 2.37 9.88
N VAL A 60 2.29 2.36 8.76
CA VAL A 60 1.99 3.22 7.59
C VAL A 60 0.57 2.98 7.07
N ALA A 61 0.18 1.72 6.88
CA ALA A 61 -1.12 1.38 6.34
C ALA A 61 -2.27 1.81 7.27
N LEU A 62 -2.20 1.51 8.58
CA LEU A 62 -3.34 1.67 9.50
C LEU A 62 -3.26 2.91 10.40
N TYR A 63 -2.05 3.42 10.66
CA TYR A 63 -1.76 4.39 11.71
C TYR A 63 -0.66 5.38 11.29
N ALA A 64 -0.63 5.85 10.03
CA ALA A 64 0.44 6.71 9.51
C ALA A 64 0.74 7.94 10.38
N TYR A 65 -0.28 8.50 11.03
CA TYR A 65 -0.15 9.62 11.98
C TYR A 65 0.65 9.29 13.25
N LYS A 66 0.94 8.01 13.50
CA LYS A 66 1.77 7.53 14.61
C LYS A 66 3.19 7.21 14.17
N THR A 67 3.50 7.21 12.88
CA THR A 67 4.87 6.92 12.41
C THR A 67 5.83 7.95 12.97
N THR A 68 6.95 7.50 13.54
CA THR A 68 7.95 8.34 14.23
C THR A 68 9.35 8.10 13.67
N ASP A 69 10.28 8.97 14.06
CA ASP A 69 11.69 8.85 13.69
C ASP A 69 12.32 7.55 14.20
N GLU A 70 11.85 7.01 15.33
CA GLU A 70 12.31 5.72 15.85
C GLU A 70 11.98 4.55 14.91
N ASP A 71 10.85 4.61 14.19
CA ASP A 71 10.53 3.57 13.21
C ASP A 71 11.53 3.60 12.04
N ILE A 72 11.90 4.81 11.59
CA ILE A 72 12.87 5.02 10.51
C ILE A 72 14.25 4.56 10.95
N GLU A 73 14.69 4.96 12.16
CA GLU A 73 15.97 4.54 12.72
C GLU A 73 16.06 3.03 12.95
N ALA A 74 14.95 2.38 13.30
CA ALA A 74 14.91 0.92 13.40
C ALA A 74 15.18 0.23 12.05
N LEU A 75 14.61 0.76 10.95
CA LEU A 75 14.88 0.25 9.61
C LEU A 75 16.30 0.55 9.15
N ARG A 76 16.82 1.75 9.44
CA ARG A 76 18.23 2.08 9.13
C ARG A 76 19.20 1.16 9.86
N LYS A 77 18.94 0.84 11.14
CA LYS A 77 19.72 -0.14 11.92
C LYS A 77 19.61 -1.56 11.36
N ALA A 78 18.50 -1.88 10.68
CA ALA A 78 18.31 -3.15 9.99
C ALA A 78 18.99 -3.19 8.60
N GLY A 79 19.65 -2.10 8.17
CA GLY A 79 20.45 -2.03 6.95
C GLY A 79 19.75 -1.41 5.75
N TYR A 80 18.57 -0.82 5.90
CA TYR A 80 17.87 -0.14 4.81
C TYR A 80 18.33 1.31 4.66
N GLY A 81 18.63 1.73 3.42
CA GLY A 81 18.85 3.13 3.07
C GLY A 81 17.57 3.97 3.14
N GLU A 82 17.73 5.29 3.06
CA GLU A 82 16.58 6.22 3.08
C GLU A 82 15.67 6.04 1.85
N ASP A 83 16.25 5.83 0.67
CA ASP A 83 15.49 5.58 -0.56
C ASP A 83 14.71 4.26 -0.45
N ALA A 84 15.33 3.19 0.06
CA ALA A 84 14.63 1.95 0.34
C ALA A 84 13.44 2.14 1.32
N ILE A 85 13.61 2.92 2.39
CA ILE A 85 12.54 3.21 3.35
C ILE A 85 11.41 4.00 2.69
N LEU A 86 11.74 4.99 1.85
CA LEU A 86 10.76 5.76 1.08
C LEU A 86 9.98 4.84 0.14
N GLU A 87 10.65 3.99 -0.62
CA GLU A 87 10.06 3.04 -1.55
C GLU A 87 9.09 2.07 -0.85
N MET A 88 9.48 1.52 0.31
CA MET A 88 8.62 0.69 1.14
C MET A 88 7.40 1.47 1.66
N THR A 89 7.58 2.72 2.06
CA THR A 89 6.49 3.60 2.52
C THR A 89 5.49 3.88 1.41
N LEU A 90 5.97 4.19 0.21
CA LEU A 90 5.13 4.44 -0.97
C LEU A 90 4.35 3.18 -1.36
N SER A 91 5.00 2.02 -1.34
CA SER A 91 4.36 0.74 -1.65
C SER A 91 3.24 0.41 -0.66
N ALA A 92 3.48 0.64 0.65
CA ALA A 92 2.49 0.42 1.69
C ALA A 92 1.30 1.38 1.57
N ALA A 93 1.57 2.67 1.33
CA ALA A 93 0.55 3.68 1.13
C ALA A 93 -0.29 3.41 -0.13
N LEU A 94 0.35 2.94 -1.22
CA LEU A 94 -0.31 2.58 -2.47
C LEU A 94 -1.32 1.44 -2.24
N GLY A 95 -0.89 0.31 -1.66
CA GLY A 95 -1.77 -0.82 -1.41
C GLY A 95 -2.93 -0.46 -0.49
N ALA A 96 -2.66 0.27 0.59
CA ALA A 96 -3.68 0.75 1.52
C ALA A 96 -4.67 1.72 0.85
N GLY A 97 -4.20 2.62 -0.01
CA GLY A 97 -5.03 3.60 -0.72
C GLY A 97 -5.90 2.95 -1.81
N MET A 98 -5.31 2.08 -2.62
CA MET A 98 -5.99 1.44 -3.75
C MET A 98 -7.13 0.53 -3.30
N ILE A 99 -6.92 -0.29 -2.26
CA ILE A 99 -7.99 -1.15 -1.77
C ILE A 99 -9.13 -0.33 -1.15
N ARG A 100 -8.83 0.78 -0.45
CA ARG A 100 -9.87 1.67 0.08
C ARG A 100 -10.68 2.33 -1.02
N LEU A 101 -10.02 2.75 -2.10
CA LEU A 101 -10.68 3.30 -3.27
C LEU A 101 -11.62 2.26 -3.92
N GLU A 102 -11.11 1.05 -4.16
CA GLU A 102 -11.91 -0.03 -4.76
C GLU A 102 -13.15 -0.34 -3.91
N ARG A 103 -12.98 -0.53 -2.59
CA ARG A 103 -14.09 -0.84 -1.69
C ARG A 103 -15.08 0.32 -1.55
N GLY A 104 -14.59 1.56 -1.54
CA GLY A 104 -15.44 2.75 -1.54
C GLY A 104 -16.29 2.86 -2.81
N LEU A 105 -15.70 2.66 -3.98
CA LEU A 105 -16.43 2.66 -5.26
C LEU A 105 -17.42 1.51 -5.36
N ALA A 106 -17.05 0.32 -4.90
CA ALA A 106 -17.93 -0.84 -4.86
C ALA A 106 -19.17 -0.58 -3.97
N ALA A 107 -18.98 0.06 -2.81
CA ALA A 107 -20.08 0.44 -1.93
C ALA A 107 -21.03 1.44 -2.61
N LEU A 108 -20.50 2.49 -3.25
CA LEU A 108 -21.32 3.47 -3.99
C LEU A 108 -22.10 2.84 -5.15
N LYS A 109 -21.53 1.84 -5.82
CA LYS A 109 -22.21 1.11 -6.90
C LYS A 109 -23.33 0.20 -6.37
N GLY A 110 -23.12 -0.43 -5.22
CA GLY A 110 -24.13 -1.27 -4.57
C GLY A 110 -25.39 -0.50 -4.14
N ASP A 111 -25.25 0.76 -3.72
CA ASP A 111 -26.39 1.64 -3.42
C ASP A 111 -27.14 2.10 -4.69
N ALA A 112 -26.44 2.29 -5.81
CA ALA A 112 -27.05 2.70 -7.07
C ALA A 112 -27.96 1.61 -7.68
N ASP A 113 -27.59 0.33 -7.55
CA ASP A 113 -28.42 -0.80 -8.00
C ASP A 113 -29.61 -1.10 -7.06
N ALA A 114 -29.54 -0.67 -5.80
CA ALA A 114 -30.64 -0.76 -4.84
C ALA A 114 -31.68 0.36 -5.06
N ALA A 115 -31.24 1.58 -5.38
CA ALA A 115 -32.12 2.73 -5.64
C ALA A 115 -32.85 2.67 -7.00
N GLN A 116 -32.44 1.79 -7.91
CA GLN A 116 -33.07 1.60 -9.23
C GLN A 116 -34.22 0.56 -9.20
N LYS A 117 -34.45 -0.10 -8.05
CA LYS A 117 -35.45 -1.17 -7.89
C LYS A 117 -36.77 -0.75 -7.24
N ASP A 118 -36.95 0.55 -6.97
CA ASP A 118 -38.20 1.11 -6.45
C ASP A 118 -38.97 1.93 -7.50
#